data_AF-A0A2V5VTQ7-F1
#
_entry.id   AF-A0A2V5VTQ7-F1
#
_cell.length_a   1.000
_cell.length_b   1.000
_cell.length_c   1.000
_cell.angle_alpha   90.00
_cell.angle_beta   90.00
_cell.angle_gamma   90.00
#
_symmetry.space_group_name_H-M   'P 1'
#
loop_
_entity.id
_entity.type
_entity.pdbx_description
1 polymer ?
#
loop_
_entity_poly.entity_id
_entity_poly.type
_entity_poly.pdbx_seq_one_letter_code
_entity_poly.pdbx_strand_id
1 'polypeptide(L)'
;MPVPLLSAIARGVEWLLSVQKSDGSWGAPGEGLSSVEETALAVEALAGVAEWSSGAATCRPSRVDGRDAVSASLILDARSAREAALKGATWLIEKVETGEWKQPSPIGFYFAKLWYYERLYPQIFTVAALSRVASTLTPQTNLSRD
;
A
#
# COMPACT_ATOMS: atom_id res chain seq x y z
N MET A 1 1.60 -9.83 16.79
CA MET A 1 1.15 -10.77 15.74
C MET A 1 2.04 -12.00 15.73
N PRO A 2 1.55 -13.19 15.33
CA PRO A 2 2.39 -14.37 15.17
C PRO A 2 3.54 -14.08 14.19
N VAL A 3 4.76 -14.57 14.50
CA VAL A 3 5.95 -14.37 13.66
C VAL A 3 5.74 -14.76 12.19
N PRO A 4 5.03 -15.87 11.85
CA PRO A 4 4.78 -16.22 10.45
C PRO A 4 3.94 -15.19 9.69
N LEU A 5 2.99 -14.54 10.35
CA LEU A 5 2.12 -13.52 9.74
C LEU A 5 2.91 -12.26 9.41
N LEU A 6 3.74 -11.77 10.35
CA LEU A 6 4.59 -10.60 10.11
C LEU A 6 5.60 -10.86 8.97
N SER A 7 6.19 -12.05 8.96
CA SER A 7 7.10 -12.48 7.89
C SER A 7 6.43 -12.52 6.52
N ALA A 8 5.17 -12.98 6.45
CA ALA A 8 4.41 -12.98 5.20
C ALA A 8 4.12 -11.56 4.69
N ILE A 9 3.73 -10.64 5.58
CA ILE A 9 3.49 -9.23 5.23
C ILE A 9 4.78 -8.57 4.75
N ALA A 10 5.90 -8.76 5.47
CA ALA A 10 7.18 -8.17 5.10
C ALA A 10 7.64 -8.59 3.70
N ARG A 11 7.51 -9.89 3.34
CA ARG A 11 7.83 -10.36 1.98
C ARG A 11 6.91 -9.75 0.91
N GLY A 12 5.62 -9.58 1.22
CA GLY A 12 4.68 -8.93 0.31
C GLY A 12 5.01 -7.45 0.07
N VAL A 13 5.38 -6.74 1.14
CA VAL A 13 5.84 -5.33 1.06
C VAL A 13 7.12 -5.24 0.23
N GLU A 14 8.11 -6.07 0.52
CA GLU A 14 9.38 -6.10 -0.24
C GLU A 14 9.13 -6.33 -1.74
N TRP A 15 8.22 -7.26 -2.08
CA TRP A 15 7.83 -7.47 -3.47
C TRP A 15 7.19 -6.22 -4.09
N LEU A 16 6.20 -5.61 -3.42
CA LEU A 16 5.54 -4.39 -3.91
C LEU A 16 6.53 -3.23 -4.13
N LEU A 17 7.49 -3.06 -3.22
CA LEU A 17 8.55 -2.07 -3.35
C LEU A 17 9.45 -2.37 -4.56
N SER A 18 9.78 -3.63 -4.79
CA SER A 18 10.65 -4.05 -5.91
C SER A 18 10.03 -3.85 -7.30
N VAL A 19 8.68 -3.80 -7.39
CA VAL A 19 7.95 -3.65 -8.65
C VAL A 19 7.30 -2.27 -8.82
N GLN A 20 7.54 -1.32 -7.90
CA GLN A 20 7.11 0.06 -8.09
C GLN A 20 7.89 0.69 -9.25
N LYS A 21 7.20 1.34 -10.18
CA LYS A 21 7.82 2.03 -11.32
C LYS A 21 8.44 3.35 -10.89
N SER A 22 9.31 3.90 -11.73
CA SER A 22 10.03 5.16 -11.45
C SER A 22 9.12 6.37 -11.26
N ASP A 23 7.94 6.37 -11.88
CA ASP A 23 6.90 7.40 -11.74
C ASP A 23 6.03 7.21 -10.48
N GLY A 24 6.27 6.15 -9.70
CA GLY A 24 5.54 5.83 -8.48
C GLY A 24 4.35 4.88 -8.68
N SER A 25 4.02 4.51 -9.92
CA SER A 25 2.85 3.68 -10.23
C SER A 25 3.11 2.17 -10.13
N TRP A 26 2.02 1.41 -10.15
CA TRP A 26 2.01 -0.04 -10.31
C TRP A 26 1.17 -0.44 -11.53
N GLY A 27 1.48 -1.61 -12.07
CA GLY A 27 0.70 -2.24 -13.12
C GLY A 27 1.40 -3.46 -13.69
N ALA A 28 1.18 -3.73 -14.97
CA ALA A 28 1.80 -4.85 -15.65
C ALA A 28 3.34 -4.88 -15.47
N PRO A 29 3.96 -6.07 -15.29
CA PRO A 29 5.39 -6.20 -14.99
C PRO A 29 6.31 -5.54 -16.02
N GLY A 30 7.49 -5.09 -15.58
CA GLY A 30 8.51 -4.51 -16.46
C GLY A 30 8.06 -3.18 -17.07
N GLU A 31 8.16 -3.06 -18.40
CA GLU A 31 7.71 -1.89 -19.18
C GLU A 31 6.20 -1.92 -19.51
N GLY A 32 5.44 -2.83 -18.88
CA GLY A 32 4.00 -2.89 -19.05
C GLY A 32 3.28 -1.60 -18.64
N LEU A 33 2.03 -1.43 -19.06
CA LEU A 33 1.23 -0.25 -18.72
C LEU A 33 0.92 -0.20 -17.22
N SER A 34 0.89 1.01 -16.66
CA SER A 34 0.39 1.25 -15.30
C SER A 34 -1.13 1.37 -15.33
N SER A 35 -1.78 0.97 -14.25
CA SER A 35 -3.23 1.13 -14.10
C SER A 35 -3.54 1.89 -12.81
N VAL A 36 -4.67 2.61 -12.83
CA VAL A 36 -5.18 3.33 -11.67
C VAL A 36 -5.57 2.33 -10.58
N GLU A 37 -6.18 1.22 -10.98
CA GLU A 37 -6.64 0.15 -10.10
C GLU A 37 -5.48 -0.49 -9.34
N GLU A 38 -4.42 -0.95 -10.02
CA GLU A 38 -3.29 -1.62 -9.37
C GLU A 38 -2.47 -0.62 -8.55
N THR A 39 -2.28 0.61 -9.05
CA THR A 39 -1.59 1.66 -8.29
C THR A 39 -2.35 1.99 -7.00
N ALA A 40 -3.67 2.15 -7.06
CA ALA A 40 -4.49 2.43 -5.89
C ALA A 40 -4.44 1.29 -4.87
N LEU A 41 -4.58 0.04 -5.29
CA LEU A 41 -4.52 -1.12 -4.39
C LEU A 41 -3.13 -1.25 -3.72
N ALA A 42 -2.04 -1.02 -4.47
CA ALA A 42 -0.69 -1.04 -3.92
C ALA A 42 -0.47 0.09 -2.90
N VAL A 43 -0.92 1.31 -3.21
CA VAL A 43 -0.85 2.46 -2.31
C VAL A 43 -1.64 2.22 -1.03
N GLU A 44 -2.87 1.70 -1.14
CA GLU A 44 -3.71 1.40 0.03
C GLU A 44 -3.05 0.36 0.94
N ALA A 45 -2.51 -0.72 0.36
CA ALA A 45 -1.82 -1.76 1.11
C ALA A 45 -0.59 -1.21 1.86
N LEU A 46 0.27 -0.45 1.18
CA LEU A 46 1.49 0.12 1.77
C LEU A 46 1.20 1.19 2.83
N ALA A 47 0.20 2.03 2.60
CA ALA A 47 -0.27 3.00 3.59
C ALA A 47 -0.85 2.29 4.83
N GLY A 48 -1.55 1.17 4.65
CA GLY A 48 -2.05 0.35 5.74
C GLY A 48 -0.94 -0.21 6.64
N VAL A 49 0.15 -0.66 6.04
CA VAL A 49 1.34 -1.13 6.74
C VAL A 49 2.04 0.01 7.49
N ALA A 50 2.17 1.17 6.85
CA ALA A 50 2.79 2.36 7.44
C ALA A 50 2.01 2.89 8.65
N GLU A 51 0.68 2.94 8.58
CA GLU A 51 -0.14 3.38 9.71
C GLU A 51 -0.07 2.39 10.87
N TRP A 52 -0.19 1.08 10.59
CA TRP A 52 -0.11 0.06 11.63
C TRP A 52 1.20 0.15 12.44
N SER A 53 2.29 0.48 11.76
CA SER A 53 3.61 0.63 12.36
C SER A 53 3.80 1.98 13.10
N SER A 54 2.94 2.97 12.83
CA SER A 54 3.00 4.31 13.42
C SER A 54 2.02 4.52 14.60
N GLY A 55 1.14 3.55 14.88
CA GLY A 55 0.14 3.64 15.94
C GLY A 55 0.71 3.54 17.36
N ALA A 56 0.06 4.24 18.32
CA ALA A 56 0.41 4.30 19.75
C ALA A 56 0.42 2.95 20.51
N ALA A 57 -0.01 1.87 19.87
CA ALA A 57 0.12 0.51 20.37
C ALA A 57 1.42 -0.12 19.87
N THR A 58 2.57 0.50 20.17
CA THR A 58 3.83 -0.25 20.11
C THR A 58 3.66 -1.46 21.00
N CYS A 59 3.71 -2.66 20.44
CA CYS A 59 3.94 -3.87 21.21
C CYS A 59 5.21 -3.62 22.03
N ARG A 60 5.05 -3.33 23.32
CA ARG A 60 6.15 -3.34 24.27
C ARG A 60 6.77 -4.73 24.14
N PRO A 61 8.06 -4.88 23.79
CA PRO A 61 8.66 -6.20 23.78
C PRO A 61 8.56 -6.73 25.20
N SER A 62 7.69 -7.72 25.42
CA SER A 62 7.72 -8.50 26.65
C SER A 62 9.09 -9.14 26.67
N ARG A 63 9.89 -8.81 27.67
CA ARG A 63 11.18 -9.46 27.91
C ARG A 63 10.90 -10.94 28.16
N VAL A 64 10.93 -11.75 27.10
CA VAL A 64 10.98 -13.20 27.19
C VAL A 64 12.33 -13.60 26.61
N ASP A 65 13.07 -14.31 27.45
CA ASP A 65 14.45 -14.80 27.34
C ASP A 65 15.11 -14.85 25.96
N GLY A 66 16.34 -14.33 25.92
CA GLY A 66 17.13 -14.06 24.71
C GLY A 66 17.72 -15.28 24.01
N ARG A 67 16.90 -16.28 23.66
CA ARG A 67 17.33 -17.43 22.83
C ARG A 67 16.44 -17.77 21.63
N ASP A 68 15.33 -17.07 21.43
CA ASP A 68 14.48 -17.20 20.22
C ASP A 68 14.38 -15.89 19.41
N ALA A 69 15.32 -14.97 19.62
CA ALA A 69 15.49 -13.77 18.79
C ALA A 69 16.04 -14.17 17.42
N VAL A 70 15.24 -14.93 16.65
CA VAL A 70 15.41 -15.07 15.22
C VAL A 70 15.42 -13.66 14.65
N SER A 71 16.58 -13.29 14.11
CA SER A 71 16.94 -12.05 13.45
C SER A 71 15.74 -11.22 13.02
N ALA A 72 15.53 -10.12 13.75
CA ALA A 72 14.70 -8.98 13.39
C ALA A 72 15.25 -8.25 12.14
N SER A 73 15.56 -9.01 11.08
CA SER A 73 16.00 -8.61 9.75
C SER A 73 14.86 -8.69 8.73
N LEU A 74 13.72 -9.31 9.09
CA LEU A 74 12.43 -9.02 8.45
C LEU A 74 11.84 -7.74 9.06
N ILE A 75 12.65 -6.68 9.11
CA ILE A 75 12.17 -5.35 9.50
C ILE A 75 11.21 -4.95 8.40
N LEU A 76 9.92 -5.07 8.69
CA LEU A 76 8.90 -4.41 7.92
C LEU A 76 9.26 -2.91 7.90
N ASP A 77 9.86 -2.45 6.81
CA ASP A 77 10.32 -1.07 6.69
C ASP A 77 9.11 -0.17 6.44
N ALA A 78 8.46 0.21 7.54
CA ALA A 78 7.31 1.09 7.54
C ALA A 78 7.63 2.45 6.91
N ARG A 79 8.89 2.90 6.96
CA ARG A 79 9.31 4.15 6.34
C ARG A 79 9.33 3.98 4.83
N SER A 80 9.99 2.96 4.30
CA SER A 80 9.98 2.69 2.86
C SER A 80 8.58 2.43 2.33
N ALA A 81 7.73 1.69 3.08
CA ALA A 81 6.33 1.50 2.72
C ALA A 81 5.58 2.83 2.63
N ARG A 82 5.77 3.73 3.61
CA ARG A 82 5.19 5.08 3.61
C ARG A 82 5.68 5.92 2.42
N GLU A 83 6.98 5.90 2.15
CA GLU A 83 7.57 6.66 1.04
C GLU A 83 7.05 6.17 -0.32
N ALA A 84 6.96 4.85 -0.52
CA ALA A 84 6.41 4.27 -1.73
C ALA A 84 4.91 4.58 -1.89
N ALA A 85 4.14 4.50 -0.81
CA ALA A 85 2.72 4.88 -0.81
C ALA A 85 2.53 6.36 -1.19
N LEU A 86 3.39 7.26 -0.68
CA LEU A 86 3.33 8.68 -1.01
C LEU A 86 3.64 8.95 -2.49
N LYS A 87 4.65 8.28 -3.06
CA LYS A 87 4.97 8.38 -4.50
C LYS A 87 3.78 7.94 -5.37
N GLY A 88 3.18 6.79 -5.05
CA GLY A 88 2.00 6.32 -5.77
C GLY A 88 0.80 7.24 -5.58
N ALA A 89 0.62 7.82 -4.39
CA ALA A 89 -0.43 8.80 -4.15
C ALA A 89 -0.24 10.07 -5.01
N THR A 90 0.99 10.56 -5.17
CA THR A 90 1.30 11.67 -6.08
C THR A 90 0.90 11.34 -7.53
N TRP A 91 1.21 10.13 -7.99
CA TRP A 91 0.81 9.67 -9.31
C TRP A 91 -0.72 9.58 -9.46
N LEU A 92 -1.43 9.06 -8.45
CA LEU A 92 -2.90 8.99 -8.45
C LEU A 92 -3.54 10.38 -8.46
N ILE A 93 -2.99 11.34 -7.72
CA ILE A 93 -3.45 12.73 -7.73
C ILE A 93 -3.36 13.30 -9.15
N GLU A 94 -2.24 13.09 -9.85
CA GLU A 94 -2.11 13.50 -11.26
C GLU A 94 -3.22 12.89 -12.14
N LYS A 95 -3.55 11.60 -11.95
CA LYS A 95 -4.65 10.94 -12.69
C LYS A 95 -6.04 11.46 -12.33
N VAL A 96 -6.23 11.96 -11.12
CA VAL A 96 -7.46 12.66 -10.73
C VAL A 96 -7.55 14.01 -11.44
N GLU A 97 -6.49 14.81 -11.40
CA GLU A 97 -6.44 16.16 -11.99
C GLU A 97 -6.60 16.14 -13.52
N THR A 98 -6.02 15.14 -14.19
CA THR A 98 -6.17 14.93 -15.64
C THR A 98 -7.50 14.29 -16.03
N GLY A 99 -8.25 13.76 -15.06
CA GLY A 99 -9.49 13.01 -15.30
C GLY A 99 -9.28 11.58 -15.82
N GLU A 100 -8.03 11.15 -16.02
CA GLU A 100 -7.65 9.80 -16.48
C GLU A 100 -8.08 8.71 -15.51
N TRP A 101 -8.24 9.01 -14.22
CA TRP A 101 -8.76 8.07 -13.21
C TRP A 101 -10.17 7.54 -13.48
N LYS A 102 -10.88 8.04 -14.51
CA LYS A 102 -12.19 7.54 -14.94
C LYS A 102 -12.10 6.51 -16.08
N GLN A 103 -10.91 6.27 -16.61
CA GLN A 103 -10.67 5.34 -17.71
C GLN A 103 -10.24 3.99 -17.11
N PRO A 104 -11.13 2.98 -17.11
CA PRO A 104 -10.82 1.70 -16.49
C PRO A 104 -9.82 0.91 -17.33
N SER A 105 -8.93 0.21 -16.66
CA SER A 105 -7.98 -0.71 -17.28
C SER A 105 -8.50 -2.15 -17.17
N PRO A 106 -8.16 -3.03 -18.12
CA PRO A 106 -8.42 -4.45 -17.96
C PRO A 106 -7.72 -5.01 -16.72
N ILE A 107 -8.49 -5.60 -15.80
CA ILE A 107 -7.97 -6.12 -14.53
C ILE A 107 -7.50 -7.57 -14.68
N GLY A 108 -8.01 -8.27 -15.68
CA GLY A 108 -7.61 -9.62 -16.00
C GLY A 108 -8.50 -10.31 -17.01
N PHE A 109 -8.18 -11.58 -17.27
CA PHE A 109 -8.98 -12.46 -18.11
C PHE A 109 -10.14 -13.06 -17.32
N TYR A 110 -11.36 -12.88 -17.82
CA TYR A 110 -12.55 -13.59 -17.30
C TYR A 110 -12.67 -14.98 -17.93
N PHE A 111 -12.29 -15.10 -19.20
CA PHE A 111 -11.98 -16.35 -19.91
C PHE A 111 -10.67 -16.15 -20.67
N ALA A 112 -9.99 -17.23 -21.07
CA ALA A 112 -8.69 -17.20 -21.77
C ALA A 112 -8.64 -16.33 -23.07
N LYS A 113 -9.74 -15.70 -23.46
CA LYS A 113 -9.88 -14.85 -24.65
C LYS A 113 -10.64 -13.53 -24.42
N LEU A 114 -11.03 -13.16 -23.19
CA LEU A 114 -11.82 -11.96 -22.93
C LEU A 114 -11.32 -11.17 -21.70
N TRP A 115 -11.08 -9.88 -21.91
CA TRP A 115 -10.70 -8.91 -20.89
C TRP A 115 -11.93 -8.36 -20.16
N TYR A 116 -11.84 -8.20 -18.84
CA TYR A 116 -12.87 -7.59 -18.00
C TYR A 116 -12.36 -6.31 -17.35
N TYR A 117 -13.23 -5.30 -17.28
CA TYR A 117 -13.01 -4.05 -16.54
C TYR A 117 -14.32 -3.60 -15.88
N GLU A 118 -14.21 -2.80 -14.81
CA GLU A 118 -15.36 -2.21 -14.12
C GLU A 118 -15.20 -0.69 -14.04
N ARG A 119 -16.23 0.05 -14.43
CA ARG A 119 -16.21 1.51 -14.56
C ARG A 119 -16.07 2.26 -13.24
N LEU A 120 -16.41 1.61 -12.12
CA LEU A 120 -16.37 2.21 -10.78
C LEU A 120 -15.07 1.91 -10.02
N TYR A 121 -14.32 0.88 -10.41
CA TYR A 121 -13.16 0.42 -9.64
C TYR A 121 -12.04 1.45 -9.54
N PRO A 122 -11.62 2.12 -10.65
CA PRO A 122 -10.62 3.18 -10.57
C PRO A 122 -10.93 4.22 -9.50
N GLN A 123 -12.18 4.69 -9.42
CA GLN A 123 -12.59 5.76 -8.52
C GLN A 123 -12.70 5.26 -7.09
N ILE A 124 -13.32 4.10 -6.87
CA ILE A 124 -13.45 3.50 -5.53
C ILE A 124 -12.07 3.26 -4.93
N PHE A 125 -11.17 2.62 -5.67
CA PHE A 125 -9.84 2.29 -5.18
C PHE A 125 -8.99 3.55 -5.00
N THR A 126 -9.07 4.53 -5.91
CA THR A 126 -8.35 5.81 -5.75
C THR A 126 -8.77 6.53 -4.48
N VAL A 127 -10.06 6.60 -4.18
CA VAL A 127 -10.56 7.24 -2.93
C VAL A 127 -10.07 6.47 -1.70
N ALA A 128 -10.12 5.14 -1.72
CA ALA A 128 -9.64 4.31 -0.62
C ALA A 128 -8.14 4.53 -0.36
N ALA A 129 -7.32 4.50 -1.42
CA ALA A 129 -5.88 4.70 -1.38
C ALA A 129 -5.50 6.09 -0.83
N LEU A 130 -6.06 7.16 -1.39
CA LEU A 130 -5.73 8.53 -0.98
C LEU A 130 -6.20 8.83 0.44
N SER A 131 -7.38 8.31 0.84
CA SER A 131 -7.86 8.40 2.23
C SER A 131 -6.91 7.72 3.19
N ARG A 132 -6.45 6.50 2.85
CA ARG A 132 -5.49 5.75 3.67
C ARG A 132 -4.19 6.50 3.85
N VAL A 133 -3.65 7.09 2.78
CA VAL A 133 -2.42 7.91 2.84
C VAL A 133 -2.64 9.15 3.70
N ALA A 134 -3.76 9.86 3.56
CA ALA A 134 -4.07 11.04 4.36
C ALA A 134 -4.08 10.75 5.87
N SER A 135 -4.57 9.58 6.29
CA SER A 135 -4.51 9.14 7.69
C SER A 135 -3.08 8.96 8.21
N THR A 136 -2.11 8.63 7.36
CA THR A 136 -0.68 8.54 7.74
C THR A 136 0.01 9.90 7.85
N LEU A 137 -0.62 10.97 7.37
CA LEU A 137 -0.09 12.34 7.42
C LEU A 137 -0.63 13.13 8.61
N THR A 138 -1.81 12.78 9.10
CA THR A 138 -2.48 13.51 10.17
C THR A 138 -2.01 13.00 11.53
N PRO A 139 -1.43 13.84 12.41
CA PRO A 139 -1.17 13.46 13.79
C PRO A 139 -2.50 13.14 14.48
N GLN A 140 -2.58 12.04 15.24
CA GLN A 140 -3.76 11.78 16.07
C GLN A 140 -3.88 12.88 17.13
N THR A 141 -4.71 13.88 16.86
CA THR A 141 -5.15 14.82 17.89
C THR A 141 -6.07 14.04 18.82
N ASN A 142 -5.53 13.60 19.95
CA ASN A 142 -6.33 13.13 21.07
C ASN A 142 -7.27 14.27 21.49
N LEU A 143 -8.53 14.20 21.06
CA LEU A 143 -9.60 15.00 21.64
C LEU A 143 -9.84 14.44 23.04
N SER A 144 -9.12 15.02 24.01
CA SER A 144 -9.48 14.95 25.42
C SER A 144 -10.93 15.42 25.54
N ARG A 145 -11.82 14.49 25.87
CA ARG A 145 -13.16 14.82 26.33
C ARG A 145 -13.01 15.40 27.73
N ASP A 146 -13.10 16.73 27.82
CA ASP A 146 -13.47 17.44 29.05
C ASP A 146 -15.00 17.54 29.13
#